data_AF-A0A4Q8TXV0-F1
#
_entry.id   AF-A0A4Q8TXV0-F1
#
_cell.length_a   1.000
_cell.length_b   1.000
_cell.length_c   1.000
_cell.angle_alpha   90.00
_cell.angle_beta   90.00
_cell.angle_gamma   90.00
#
_symmetry.space_group_name_H-M   'P 1'
#
loop_
_entity.id
_entity.type
_entity.pdbx_description
1 polymer ?
#
loop_
_entity_poly.entity_id
_entity_poly.type
_entity_poly.pdbx_seq_one_letter_code
_entity_poly.pdbx_strand_id
1 'polypeptide(L)'
;MEYKDHHAFKKFSATILNESDQAILVLKGHLFAENIFENLIVLKISRGDKLLEKASFTFSQKLALVEAMELLDDGLVSSLRALNKLRNKFAHDLDASVSNNDLLKVGSPLGTVFTKYKRESAGDDAKLLKKLINYLCGAMGGICYSHEAQEIVQNGL
;
A
#
# COMPACT_ATOMS: atom_id res chain seq x y z
N MET A 1 -19.16 9.30 13.75
CA MET A 1 -18.74 8.13 12.96
C MET A 1 -17.22 8.13 12.95
N GLU A 2 -16.59 7.17 13.61
CA GLU A 2 -15.12 7.17 13.81
C GLU A 2 -14.43 6.63 12.55
N TYR A 3 -13.56 7.43 11.94
CA TYR A 3 -12.91 7.13 10.66
C TYR A 3 -12.05 5.87 10.76
N LYS A 4 -12.54 4.76 10.17
CA LYS A 4 -11.85 3.46 10.22
C LYS A 4 -10.46 3.52 9.60
N ASP A 5 -10.25 4.31 8.56
CA ASP A 5 -9.00 4.31 7.80
C ASP A 5 -7.87 5.11 8.46
N HIS A 6 -8.20 6.24 9.09
CA HIS A 6 -7.22 6.97 9.89
C HIS A 6 -6.80 6.17 11.14
N HIS A 7 -7.75 5.45 11.76
CA HIS A 7 -7.43 4.53 12.85
C HIS A 7 -6.64 3.31 12.36
N ALA A 8 -6.98 2.75 11.20
CA ALA A 8 -6.29 1.62 10.59
C ALA A 8 -4.85 1.97 10.22
N PHE A 9 -4.60 3.11 9.59
CA PHE A 9 -3.25 3.57 9.30
C PHE A 9 -2.45 3.87 10.57
N LYS A 10 -3.04 4.52 11.57
CA LYS A 10 -2.38 4.73 12.87
C LYS A 10 -1.98 3.41 13.52
N LYS A 11 -2.88 2.43 13.55
CA LYS A 11 -2.61 1.08 14.07
C LYS A 11 -1.50 0.42 13.25
N PHE A 12 -1.59 0.45 11.93
CA PHE A 12 -0.58 -0.10 11.03
C PHE A 12 0.80 0.53 11.29
N SER A 13 0.88 1.87 11.28
CA SER A 13 2.13 2.60 11.50
C SER A 13 2.75 2.24 12.85
N ALA A 14 1.94 2.15 13.91
CA ALA A 14 2.39 1.69 15.22
C ALA A 14 2.96 0.26 15.18
N THR A 15 2.35 -0.66 14.44
CA THR A 15 2.84 -2.05 14.33
C THR A 15 4.12 -2.22 13.52
N ILE A 16 4.49 -1.25 12.67
CA ILE A 16 5.73 -1.31 11.88
C ILE A 16 6.88 -0.50 12.49
N LEU A 17 6.60 0.44 13.42
CA LEU A 17 7.63 1.24 14.08
C LEU A 17 8.73 0.38 14.72
N ASN A 18 8.33 -0.68 15.42
CA ASN A 18 9.25 -1.59 16.12
C ASN A 18 9.59 -2.85 15.33
N GLU A 19 9.06 -3.01 14.12
CA GLU A 19 9.32 -4.19 13.29
C GLU A 19 10.69 -4.09 12.64
N SER A 20 11.56 -5.06 12.87
CA SER A 20 12.89 -5.15 12.25
C SER A 20 12.94 -6.19 11.13
N ASP A 21 12.02 -7.14 11.12
CA ASP A 21 11.98 -8.18 10.11
C ASP A 21 11.45 -7.61 8.77
N GLN A 22 12.27 -7.72 7.74
CA GLN A 22 11.95 -7.18 6.42
C GLN A 22 10.78 -7.93 5.75
N ALA A 23 10.68 -9.25 5.93
CA ALA A 23 9.60 -10.05 5.38
C ALA A 23 8.26 -9.66 6.03
N ILE A 24 8.26 -9.50 7.36
CA ILE A 24 7.07 -9.06 8.10
C ILE A 24 6.67 -7.64 7.71
N LEU A 25 7.64 -6.72 7.53
CA LEU A 25 7.35 -5.36 7.03
C LEU A 25 6.66 -5.38 5.68
N VAL A 26 7.18 -6.16 4.73
CA VAL A 26 6.62 -6.28 3.38
C VAL A 26 5.23 -6.92 3.42
N LEU A 27 5.05 -7.98 4.21
CA LEU A 27 3.77 -8.66 4.35
C LEU A 27 2.70 -7.75 4.97
N LYS A 28 3.03 -7.04 6.06
CA LYS A 28 2.13 -6.08 6.69
C LYS A 28 1.76 -4.95 5.72
N GLY A 29 2.74 -4.40 5.01
CA GLY A 29 2.51 -3.32 4.04
C GLY A 29 1.62 -3.75 2.87
N HIS A 30 1.86 -4.96 2.35
CA HIS A 30 1.05 -5.58 1.31
C HIS A 30 -0.40 -5.82 1.76
N LEU A 31 -0.58 -6.42 2.95
CA LEU A 31 -1.91 -6.66 3.53
C LEU A 31 -2.69 -5.36 3.76
N PHE A 32 -2.00 -4.32 4.23
CA PHE A 32 -2.62 -3.01 4.40
C PHE A 32 -3.09 -2.43 3.06
N ALA A 33 -2.24 -2.44 2.03
CA ALA A 33 -2.61 -1.96 0.71
C ALA A 33 -3.78 -2.75 0.12
N GLU A 34 -3.83 -4.07 0.32
CA GLU A 34 -4.94 -4.91 -0.13
C GLU A 34 -6.27 -4.52 0.54
N ASN A 35 -6.27 -4.29 1.85
CA ASN A 35 -7.45 -3.83 2.56
C ASN A 35 -7.92 -2.45 2.05
N ILE A 36 -6.99 -1.54 1.72
CA ILE A 36 -7.36 -0.26 1.13
C ILE A 36 -7.96 -0.43 -0.27
N PHE A 37 -7.45 -1.32 -1.10
CA PHE A 37 -8.07 -1.58 -2.41
C PHE A 37 -9.50 -2.10 -2.26
N GLU A 38 -9.75 -2.99 -1.30
CA GLU A 38 -11.10 -3.46 -1.01
C GLU A 38 -12.04 -2.33 -0.59
N ASN A 39 -11.59 -1.45 0.31
CA ASN A 39 -12.36 -0.26 0.71
C ASN A 39 -12.68 0.63 -0.50
N LEU A 40 -11.68 0.94 -1.34
CA LEU A 40 -11.87 1.77 -2.54
C LEU A 40 -12.84 1.12 -3.54
N ILE A 41 -12.76 -0.20 -3.73
CA ILE A 41 -13.66 -0.95 -4.60
C ILE A 41 -15.10 -0.90 -4.07
N VAL A 42 -15.31 -1.12 -2.77
CA VAL A 42 -16.64 -1.02 -2.15
C VAL A 42 -17.20 0.40 -2.26
N LEU A 43 -16.33 1.41 -2.12
CA LEU A 43 -16.70 2.81 -2.18
C LEU A 43 -17.11 3.26 -3.58
N LYS A 44 -16.41 2.80 -4.63
CA LYS A 44 -16.57 3.31 -6.00
C LYS A 44 -17.41 2.43 -6.91
N ILE A 45 -17.53 1.13 -6.62
CA ILE A 45 -18.33 0.21 -7.42
C ILE A 45 -19.65 -0.08 -6.70
N SER A 46 -20.76 0.18 -7.37
CA SER A 46 -22.08 -0.23 -6.89
C SER A 46 -22.11 -1.75 -6.68
N ARG A 47 -22.40 -2.19 -5.45
CA ARG A 47 -22.27 -3.59 -5.03
C ARG A 47 -20.84 -4.15 -5.07
N GLY A 48 -19.83 -3.31 -4.83
CA GLY A 48 -18.42 -3.73 -4.75
C GLY A 48 -18.18 -4.80 -3.68
N ASP A 49 -18.99 -4.82 -2.61
CA ASP A 49 -19.03 -5.88 -1.59
C ASP A 49 -19.25 -7.26 -2.21
N LYS A 50 -20.27 -7.39 -3.06
CA LYS A 50 -20.61 -8.66 -3.74
C LYS A 50 -19.59 -9.04 -4.80
N LEU A 51 -18.98 -8.04 -5.43
CA LEU A 51 -17.92 -8.27 -6.41
C LEU A 51 -16.72 -8.94 -5.73
N LEU A 52 -16.29 -8.40 -4.59
CA LEU A 52 -15.16 -8.93 -3.82
C LEU A 52 -15.44 -10.34 -3.25
N GLU A 53 -16.65 -10.57 -2.73
CA GLU A 53 -17.05 -11.86 -2.16
C GLU A 53 -16.98 -13.01 -3.19
N LYS A 54 -17.39 -12.74 -4.43
CA LYS A 54 -17.55 -13.79 -5.46
C LYS A 54 -16.33 -14.01 -6.34
N ALA A 55 -15.53 -12.96 -6.56
CA ALA A 55 -14.49 -12.99 -7.59
C ALA A 55 -13.13 -13.51 -7.11
N SER A 56 -12.93 -13.67 -5.80
CA SER A 56 -11.65 -14.12 -5.20
C SER A 56 -10.44 -13.40 -5.79
N PHE A 57 -10.52 -12.06 -5.91
CA PHE A 57 -9.49 -11.29 -6.59
C PHE A 57 -8.15 -11.37 -5.88
N THR A 58 -7.10 -11.58 -6.67
CA THR A 58 -5.71 -11.41 -6.23
C THR A 58 -5.36 -9.93 -6.07
N PHE A 59 -4.29 -9.64 -5.33
CA PHE A 59 -3.75 -8.28 -5.19
C PHE A 59 -3.58 -7.56 -6.54
N SER A 60 -2.99 -8.23 -7.53
CA SER A 60 -2.76 -7.63 -8.86
C SER A 60 -4.06 -7.26 -9.56
N GLN A 61 -5.11 -8.08 -9.42
CA GLN A 61 -6.44 -7.80 -10.00
C GLN A 61 -7.13 -6.65 -9.28
N LYS A 62 -7.03 -6.58 -7.95
CA LYS A 62 -7.55 -5.45 -7.16
C LYS A 62 -6.85 -4.15 -7.53
N LEU A 63 -5.51 -4.17 -7.66
CA LEU A 63 -4.75 -3.00 -8.09
C LEU A 63 -5.16 -2.55 -9.50
N ALA A 64 -5.34 -3.47 -10.45
CA ALA A 64 -5.77 -3.14 -11.81
C ALA A 64 -7.17 -2.49 -11.82
N LEU A 65 -8.09 -2.94 -10.96
CA LEU A 65 -9.40 -2.29 -10.82
C LEU A 65 -9.27 -0.87 -10.27
N VAL A 66 -8.48 -0.68 -9.21
CA VAL A 66 -8.26 0.63 -8.58
C VAL A 66 -7.57 1.61 -9.53
N GLU A 67 -6.60 1.14 -10.31
CA GLU A 67 -5.93 1.88 -11.38
C GLU A 67 -6.91 2.29 -12.49
N ALA A 68 -7.76 1.36 -12.94
CA ALA A 68 -8.77 1.65 -13.97
C ALA A 68 -9.84 2.66 -13.52
N MET A 69 -10.01 2.83 -12.21
CA MET A 69 -10.87 3.87 -11.62
C MET A 69 -10.14 5.21 -11.42
N GLU A 70 -8.88 5.33 -11.86
CA GLU A 70 -8.05 6.54 -11.79
C GLU A 70 -7.88 7.07 -10.35
N LEU A 71 -7.92 6.19 -9.34
CA LEU A 71 -7.83 6.58 -7.92
C LEU A 71 -6.39 6.74 -7.44
N LEU A 72 -5.41 6.23 -8.19
CA LEU A 72 -3.99 6.22 -7.85
C LEU A 72 -3.19 6.80 -9.02
N ASP A 73 -2.12 7.54 -8.70
CA ASP A 73 -1.16 7.96 -9.72
C ASP A 73 -0.27 6.79 -10.20
N ASP A 74 0.29 6.93 -11.39
CA ASP A 74 1.15 5.93 -12.04
C ASP A 74 2.37 5.54 -11.20
N GLY A 75 2.89 6.48 -10.40
CA GLY A 75 4.02 6.26 -9.50
C GLY A 75 3.66 5.28 -8.39
N LEU A 76 2.55 5.52 -7.69
CA LEU A 76 2.02 4.64 -6.66
C LEU A 76 1.68 3.27 -7.23
N VAL A 77 1.00 3.20 -8.37
CA VAL A 77 0.66 1.92 -9.02
C VAL A 77 1.93 1.12 -9.33
N SER A 78 2.94 1.76 -9.92
CA SER A 78 4.22 1.11 -10.25
C SER A 78 4.94 0.59 -8.99
N SER A 79 4.97 1.38 -7.93
CA SER A 79 5.54 0.98 -6.64
C SER A 79 4.76 -0.17 -5.99
N LEU A 80 3.43 -0.18 -6.05
CA LEU A 80 2.59 -1.25 -5.50
C LEU A 80 2.75 -2.56 -6.27
N ARG A 81 2.91 -2.51 -7.60
CA ARG A 81 3.28 -3.68 -8.42
C ARG A 81 4.63 -4.24 -7.99
N ALA A 82 5.62 -3.38 -7.75
CA ALA A 82 6.92 -3.80 -7.25
C ALA A 82 6.84 -4.40 -5.84
N LEU A 83 6.02 -3.82 -4.94
CA LEU A 83 5.75 -4.36 -3.62
C LEU A 83 5.13 -5.76 -3.69
N ASN A 84 4.18 -6.00 -4.58
CA ASN A 84 3.59 -7.33 -4.78
C ASN A 84 4.64 -8.36 -5.25
N LYS A 85 5.54 -7.97 -6.16
CA LYS A 85 6.66 -8.83 -6.56
C LYS A 85 7.59 -9.14 -5.39
N LEU A 86 7.89 -8.15 -4.56
CA LEU A 86 8.70 -8.32 -3.36
C LEU A 86 8.02 -9.25 -2.35
N ARG A 87 6.70 -9.12 -2.12
CA ARG A 87 5.94 -10.05 -1.28
C ARG A 87 6.01 -11.47 -1.83
N ASN A 88 5.83 -11.65 -3.15
CA ASN A 88 5.89 -12.98 -3.77
C ASN A 88 7.27 -13.62 -3.61
N LYS A 89 8.35 -12.83 -3.63
CA LYS A 89 9.71 -13.32 -3.32
C LYS A 89 9.77 -14.01 -1.96
N PHE A 90 9.26 -13.36 -0.91
CA PHE A 90 9.20 -13.93 0.45
C PHE A 90 8.25 -15.12 0.59
N ALA A 91 7.25 -15.25 -0.29
CA ALA A 91 6.33 -16.39 -0.25
C ALA A 91 6.93 -17.66 -0.89
N HIS A 92 7.90 -17.52 -1.79
CA HIS A 92 8.50 -18.64 -2.51
C HIS A 92 9.87 -19.07 -1.97
N ASP A 93 10.55 -18.20 -1.22
CA ASP A 93 11.90 -18.43 -0.73
C ASP A 93 11.98 -18.01 0.75
N LEU A 94 12.24 -18.99 1.62
CA LEU A 94 12.35 -18.81 3.06
C LEU A 94 13.61 -18.02 3.47
N ASP A 95 14.64 -18.04 2.63
CA ASP A 95 15.92 -17.33 2.85
C ASP A 95 15.97 -16.01 2.06
N ALA A 96 14.84 -15.58 1.50
CA ALA A 96 14.75 -14.33 0.77
C ALA A 96 15.16 -13.13 1.64
N SER A 97 15.91 -12.22 1.03
CA SER A 97 16.27 -10.92 1.62
C SER A 97 15.89 -9.79 0.67
N VAL A 98 15.72 -8.58 1.20
CA VAL A 98 15.50 -7.40 0.34
C VAL A 98 16.82 -6.95 -0.25
N SER A 99 16.92 -6.95 -1.58
CA SER A 99 18.10 -6.40 -2.27
C SER A 99 17.96 -4.91 -2.54
N ASN A 100 19.07 -4.23 -2.75
CA ASN A 100 19.06 -2.82 -3.17
C ASN A 100 18.24 -2.60 -4.47
N ASN A 101 18.28 -3.55 -5.40
CA ASN A 101 17.48 -3.51 -6.63
C ASN A 101 15.97 -3.58 -6.34
N ASP A 102 15.57 -4.35 -5.34
CA ASP A 102 14.17 -4.41 -4.91
C ASP A 102 13.72 -3.04 -4.37
N LEU A 103 14.57 -2.38 -3.57
CA LEU A 103 14.31 -1.02 -3.08
C LEU A 103 14.24 0.02 -4.20
N LEU A 104 15.09 -0.09 -5.22
CA LEU A 104 15.03 0.80 -6.39
C LEU A 104 13.72 0.61 -7.17
N LYS A 105 13.28 -0.64 -7.37
CA LYS A 105 12.01 -0.93 -8.07
C LYS A 105 10.81 -0.42 -7.30
N VAL A 106 10.80 -0.56 -5.97
CA VAL A 106 9.71 -0.05 -5.12
C VAL A 106 9.76 1.48 -5.03
N GLY A 107 10.94 2.05 -4.86
CA GLY A 107 11.10 3.46 -4.53
C GLY A 107 11.17 4.41 -5.72
N SER A 108 11.89 4.08 -6.79
CA SER A 108 12.17 5.02 -7.88
C SER A 108 10.93 5.66 -8.54
N PRO A 109 9.77 4.98 -8.70
CA PRO A 109 8.57 5.62 -9.23
C PRO A 109 8.03 6.78 -8.36
N LEU A 110 8.41 6.82 -7.07
CA LEU A 110 8.01 7.87 -6.13
C LEU A 110 8.87 9.15 -6.25
N GLY A 111 9.84 9.19 -7.17
CA GLY A 111 10.60 10.38 -7.52
C GLY A 111 11.33 11.05 -6.35
N THR A 112 10.95 12.29 -6.03
CA THR A 112 11.61 13.10 -5.00
C THR A 112 11.46 12.52 -3.60
N VAL A 113 10.34 11.84 -3.33
CA VAL A 113 10.11 11.13 -2.05
C VAL A 113 11.17 10.05 -1.85
N PHE A 114 11.43 9.24 -2.87
CA PHE A 114 12.46 8.22 -2.82
C PHE A 114 13.85 8.81 -2.65
N THR A 115 14.17 9.86 -3.39
CA THR A 115 15.47 10.56 -3.27
C THR A 115 15.70 11.05 -1.85
N LYS A 116 14.67 11.65 -1.23
CA LYS A 116 14.69 12.10 0.16
C LYS A 116 14.95 10.93 1.12
N TYR A 117 14.18 9.84 1.01
CA TYR A 117 14.33 8.71 1.91
C TYR A 117 15.65 7.96 1.73
N LYS A 118 16.12 7.79 0.50
CA LYS A 118 17.44 7.19 0.23
C LYS A 118 18.55 7.97 0.94
N ARG A 119 18.51 9.31 0.91
CA ARG A 119 19.45 10.17 1.64
C ARG A 119 19.31 10.02 3.16
N GLU A 120 18.10 10.08 3.69
CA GLU A 120 17.84 9.95 5.14
C GLU A 120 18.19 8.57 5.72
N SER A 121 18.17 7.55 4.87
CA SER A 121 18.55 6.19 5.24
C SER A 121 20.07 5.99 5.30
N ALA A 122 20.87 6.90 4.74
CA ALA A 122 22.34 6.85 4.82
C ALA A 122 22.95 5.47 4.45
N GLY A 123 22.38 4.78 3.45
CA GLY A 123 22.81 3.45 3.02
C GLY A 123 22.22 2.27 3.78
N ASP A 124 21.41 2.52 4.81
CA ASP A 124 20.66 1.46 5.53
C ASP A 124 19.41 1.05 4.73
N ASP A 125 19.53 -0.10 4.06
CA ASP A 125 18.48 -0.69 3.22
C ASP A 125 17.23 -1.08 4.03
N ALA A 126 17.38 -1.53 5.28
CA ALA A 126 16.23 -1.89 6.14
C ALA A 126 15.46 -0.63 6.57
N LYS A 127 16.18 0.44 6.91
CA LYS A 127 15.60 1.76 7.20
C LYS A 127 14.91 2.35 5.97
N LEU A 128 15.51 2.21 4.79
CA LEU A 128 14.91 2.65 3.52
C LEU A 128 13.63 1.88 3.22
N LEU A 129 13.64 0.55 3.35
CA LEU A 129 12.45 -0.28 3.20
C LEU A 129 11.32 0.18 4.11
N LYS A 130 11.60 0.34 5.42
CA LYS A 130 10.60 0.78 6.39
C LYS A 130 9.98 2.13 6.01
N LYS A 131 10.81 3.10 5.58
CA LYS A 131 10.32 4.41 5.11
C LYS A 131 9.42 4.30 3.88
N LEU A 132 9.82 3.47 2.90
CA LEU A 132 9.05 3.24 1.68
C LEU A 132 7.70 2.59 1.97
N ILE A 133 7.68 1.53 2.77
CA ILE A 133 6.43 0.84 3.18
C ILE A 133 5.51 1.80 3.94
N ASN A 134 6.04 2.53 4.92
CA ASN A 134 5.24 3.49 5.69
C ASN A 134 4.66 4.60 4.80
N TYR A 135 5.43 5.09 3.82
CA TYR A 135 4.95 6.08 2.88
C TYR A 135 3.86 5.54 1.97
N LEU A 136 4.05 4.36 1.36
CA LEU A 136 3.05 3.75 0.48
C LEU A 136 1.72 3.54 1.22
N CYS A 137 1.78 2.96 2.43
CA CYS A 137 0.58 2.76 3.24
C CYS A 137 -0.06 4.09 3.68
N GLY A 138 0.74 5.11 4.00
CA GLY A 138 0.25 6.44 4.35
C GLY A 138 -0.44 7.14 3.18
N ALA A 139 0.16 7.07 1.99
CA ALA A 139 -0.42 7.62 0.77
C ALA A 139 -1.75 6.91 0.43
N MET A 140 -1.77 5.58 0.45
CA MET A 140 -2.97 4.77 0.22
C MET A 140 -4.08 5.10 1.22
N GLY A 141 -3.74 5.18 2.52
CA GLY A 141 -4.71 5.53 3.56
C GLY A 141 -5.27 6.95 3.40
N GLY A 142 -4.43 7.92 3.01
CA GLY A 142 -4.85 9.29 2.73
C GLY A 142 -5.78 9.41 1.52
N ILE A 143 -5.51 8.66 0.45
CA ILE A 143 -6.38 8.59 -0.74
C ILE A 143 -7.75 8.04 -0.37
N CYS A 144 -7.78 6.90 0.35
CA CYS A 144 -9.04 6.28 0.77
C CYS A 144 -9.87 7.23 1.64
N TYR A 145 -9.25 7.82 2.66
CA TYR A 145 -9.89 8.82 3.51
C TYR A 145 -10.47 10.00 2.72
N SER A 146 -9.73 10.50 1.74
CA SER A 146 -10.16 11.64 0.92
C SER A 146 -11.40 11.30 0.10
N HIS A 147 -11.48 10.10 -0.46
CA HIS A 147 -12.66 9.64 -1.18
C HIS A 147 -13.85 9.33 -0.25
N GLU A 148 -13.62 8.74 0.92
CA GLU A 148 -14.68 8.54 1.92
C GLU A 148 -15.30 9.89 2.33
N ALA A 149 -14.48 10.91 2.58
CA ALA A 149 -14.94 12.24 2.95
C ALA A 149 -15.77 12.90 1.83
N GLN A 150 -15.37 12.73 0.56
CA GLN A 150 -16.11 13.26 -0.60
C GLN A 150 -17.49 12.61 -0.76
N GLU A 151 -17.60 11.29 -0.61
CA GLU A 151 -18.86 10.57 -0.72
C GLU A 151 -19.85 10.95 0.39
N ILE A 152 -19.37 11.23 1.61
CA ILE A 152 -20.24 11.72 2.70
C ILE A 152 -20.82 13.09 2.36
N VAL A 153 -19.98 14.01 1.86
CA VAL A 153 -20.42 15.36 1.48
C VAL A 153 -21.41 15.31 0.30
N GLN A 154 -21.19 14.42 -0.68
CA GLN A 154 -22.07 14.30 -1.85
C GLN A 154 -23.39 13.58 -1.54
N ASN A 155 -23.39 12.60 -0.64
CA ASN A 155 -24.57 11.79 -0.32
C ASN A 155 -25.33 12.23 0.94
N GLY A 156 -24.86 13.30 1.63
CA GLY A 156 -25.61 13.95 2.71
C GLY A 156 -25.88 13.08 3.95
N LEU A 157 -24.87 12.33 4.40
CA LEU A 157 -24.89 11.63 5.70
C LEU A 157 -24.22 12.46 6.81
#